data_AF-T1HBX3-F1
#
_entry.id   AF-T1HBX3-F1
#
_cell.length_a   1.000
_cell.length_b   1.000
_cell.length_c   1.000
_cell.angle_alpha   90.00
_cell.angle_beta   90.00
_cell.angle_gamma   90.00
#
_symmetry.space_group_name_H-M   'P 1'
#
loop_
_entity.id
_entity.type
_entity.pdbx_description
1 polymer ?
#
loop_
_entity_poly.entity_id
_entity_poly.type
_entity_poly.pdbx_seq_one_letter_code
_entity_poly.pdbx_strand_id
1 'polypeptide(L)'
;MSEVALVVRRLKRRIMEEDKIYRCSACNKSYVYKAGLSRHQKYECGKEPQFQCPHCPYRAKIKSNLTAHVAYKHMNFRLATHMHQMFQNVHIIAQFIST
;
A
#
# COMPACT_ATOMS: atom_id res chain seq x y z
N MET A 1 -5.78 22.74 -15.82
CA MET A 1 -6.10 21.29 -15.89
C MET A 1 -5.19 20.67 -16.95
N SER A 2 -4.29 19.75 -16.60
CA SER A 2 -3.28 19.25 -17.55
C SER A 2 -3.89 18.34 -18.63
N GLU A 3 -3.27 18.31 -19.80
CA GLU A 3 -3.63 17.45 -20.94
C GLU A 3 -3.73 15.97 -20.53
N VAL A 4 -2.82 15.51 -19.66
CA VAL A 4 -2.82 14.17 -19.05
C VAL A 4 -4.14 13.86 -18.34
N ALA A 5 -4.68 14.81 -17.56
CA ALA A 5 -5.93 14.60 -16.84
C ALA A 5 -7.13 14.44 -17.79
N LEU A 6 -7.10 15.08 -18.96
CA LEU A 6 -8.17 14.97 -19.97
C LEU A 6 -8.11 13.62 -20.68
N VAL A 7 -6.92 13.14 -21.03
CA VAL A 7 -6.71 11.81 -21.66
C VAL A 7 -7.15 10.69 -20.72
N VAL A 8 -6.74 10.74 -19.44
CA VAL A 8 -7.17 9.76 -18.43
C VAL A 8 -8.68 9.73 -18.27
N ARG A 9 -9.36 10.88 -18.29
CA ARG A 9 -10.82 10.96 -18.22
C ARG A 9 -11.51 10.34 -19.43
N ARG A 10 -10.99 10.55 -20.65
CA ARG A 10 -11.54 9.92 -21.88
C ARG A 10 -11.34 8.41 -21.87
N LEU A 11 -10.13 7.94 -21.54
CA LEU A 11 -9.83 6.51 -21.46
C LEU A 11 -10.69 5.82 -20.40
N LYS A 12 -10.83 6.42 -19.22
CA LYS A 12 -11.72 5.91 -18.16
C LYS A 12 -13.16 5.80 -18.64
N ARG A 13 -13.68 6.82 -19.34
CA ARG A 13 -15.05 6.80 -19.88
C ARG A 13 -15.22 5.68 -20.91
N ARG A 14 -14.26 5.54 -21.83
CA ARG A 14 -14.28 4.51 -22.87
C ARG A 14 -14.24 3.10 -22.28
N ILE A 15 -13.38 2.84 -21.28
CA ILE A 15 -13.35 1.57 -20.55
C ILE A 15 -14.67 1.33 -19.78
N MET A 16 -15.32 2.36 -19.25
CA MET A 16 -16.61 2.20 -18.56
C MET A 16 -17.77 1.88 -19.52
N GLU A 17 -17.70 2.33 -20.78
CA GLU A 17 -18.71 2.09 -21.82
C GLU A 17 -18.46 0.78 -22.60
N GLU A 18 -17.20 0.43 -22.86
CA GLU A 18 -16.79 -0.75 -23.66
C GLU A 18 -16.49 -2.00 -22.81
N ASP A 19 -16.13 -1.87 -21.52
CA ASP A 19 -15.82 -2.99 -20.63
C ASP A 19 -16.78 -3.10 -19.44
N LYS A 20 -17.11 -4.35 -19.09
CA LYS A 20 -17.92 -4.73 -17.92
C LYS A 20 -17.17 -4.40 -16.62
N ILE A 21 -17.26 -3.14 -16.17
CA ILE A 21 -16.73 -2.69 -14.88
C ILE A 21 -17.44 -3.38 -13.71
N TYR A 22 -16.67 -3.73 -12.70
CA TYR A 22 -17.14 -4.37 -11.48
C TYR A 22 -17.39 -3.30 -10.42
N ARG A 23 -18.67 -3.04 -10.11
CA ARG A 23 -19.07 -2.01 -9.13
C ARG A 23 -19.34 -2.61 -7.75
N CYS A 24 -18.84 -1.94 -6.72
CA CYS A 24 -19.19 -2.24 -5.33
C CYS A 24 -20.60 -1.73 -5.02
N SER A 25 -21.50 -2.63 -4.61
CA SER A 25 -22.88 -2.28 -4.25
C SER A 25 -22.98 -1.38 -3.01
N ALA A 26 -22.02 -1.46 -2.08
CA ALA A 26 -22.07 -0.72 -0.83
C ALA A 26 -21.55 0.74 -0.93
N CYS A 27 -20.64 1.04 -1.87
CA CYS A 27 -20.06 2.39 -1.98
C CYS A 27 -19.91 2.92 -3.41
N ASN A 28 -20.45 2.22 -4.41
CA ASN A 28 -20.43 2.56 -5.83
C ASN A 28 -19.05 2.74 -6.49
N LYS A 29 -17.94 2.43 -5.79
CA LYS A 29 -16.61 2.37 -6.42
C LYS A 29 -16.58 1.29 -7.51
N SER A 30 -15.97 1.64 -8.64
CA SER A 30 -15.91 0.79 -9.84
C SER A 30 -14.48 0.37 -10.13
N TYR A 31 -14.32 -0.88 -10.55
CA TYR A 31 -13.04 -1.52 -10.81
C TYR A 31 -13.06 -2.14 -12.21
N VAL A 32 -11.96 -2.01 -12.95
CA VAL A 32 -11.82 -2.63 -14.28
C VAL A 32 -11.78 -4.16 -14.17
N TYR A 33 -11.25 -4.68 -13.06
CA TYR A 33 -11.07 -6.12 -12.85
C TYR A 33 -11.87 -6.62 -11.63
N LYS A 34 -12.45 -7.82 -11.73
CA LYS A 34 -13.18 -8.49 -10.62
C LYS A 34 -12.31 -8.66 -9.38
N ALA A 35 -11.02 -8.98 -9.56
CA ALA A 35 -10.07 -9.10 -8.46
C ALA A 35 -9.91 -7.78 -7.68
N GLY A 36 -9.97 -6.63 -8.38
CA GLY A 36 -9.93 -5.31 -7.76
C GLY A 36 -11.15 -5.05 -6.87
N LEU A 37 -12.34 -5.37 -7.37
CA LEU A 37 -13.58 -5.29 -6.59
C LEU A 37 -13.55 -6.22 -5.37
N SER A 38 -13.14 -7.49 -5.56
CA SER A 38 -13.06 -8.47 -4.48
C SER A 38 -12.12 -8.02 -3.36
N ARG A 39 -10.92 -7.54 -3.72
CA ARG A 39 -9.97 -6.99 -2.73
C ARG A 39 -10.55 -5.78 -2.00
N HIS A 40 -11.20 -4.88 -2.72
CA HIS A 40 -11.84 -3.72 -2.13
C HIS A 40 -12.93 -4.11 -1.12
N GLN A 41 -13.83 -5.02 -1.49
CA GLN A 41 -14.90 -5.48 -0.60
C GLN A 41 -14.33 -6.17 0.64
N LYS A 42 -13.29 -6.99 0.46
CA LYS A 42 -12.68 -7.77 1.54
C LYS A 42 -12.00 -6.89 2.59
N TYR A 43 -11.24 -5.89 2.15
CA TYR A 43 -10.31 -5.17 3.03
C TYR A 43 -10.57 -3.66 3.17
N GLU A 44 -11.33 -3.04 2.28
CA GLU A 44 -11.46 -1.57 2.26
C GLU A 44 -12.88 -1.06 2.52
N CYS A 45 -13.88 -1.71 1.93
CA CYS A 45 -15.27 -1.26 1.99
C CYS A 45 -15.84 -1.44 3.39
N GLY A 46 -16.19 -0.35 4.07
CA GLY A 46 -16.69 -0.39 5.45
C GLY A 46 -15.69 -0.96 6.46
N LYS A 47 -14.40 -1.06 6.09
CA LYS A 47 -13.33 -1.54 6.98
C LYS A 47 -12.50 -0.39 7.48
N GLU A 48 -12.17 -0.41 8.76
CA GLU A 48 -11.26 0.55 9.37
C GLU A 48 -9.79 0.23 9.04
N PRO A 49 -8.91 1.25 8.96
CA PRO A 49 -7.48 1.04 8.75
C PRO A 49 -6.83 0.25 9.89
N GLN A 50 -6.52 -1.02 9.61
CA GLN A 50 -5.97 -1.94 10.62
C GLN A 50 -4.43 -1.92 10.72
N PHE A 51 -3.72 -1.43 9.70
CA PHE A 51 -2.26 -1.49 9.65
C PHE A 51 -1.65 -0.12 9.98
N GLN A 52 -1.12 0.04 11.19
CA GLN A 52 -0.48 1.28 11.62
C GLN A 52 0.97 1.36 11.15
N CYS A 53 1.38 2.54 10.69
CA CYS A 53 2.77 2.83 10.40
C CYS A 53 3.60 2.87 11.69
N PRO A 54 4.77 2.20 11.74
CA PRO A 54 5.62 2.23 12.93
C PRO A 54 6.32 3.58 13.15
N HIS A 55 6.28 4.49 12.17
CA HIS A 55 7.03 5.75 12.21
C HIS A 55 6.12 6.99 12.23
N CYS A 56 4.80 6.85 12.06
CA CYS A 56 3.87 7.97 12.11
C CYS A 56 2.43 7.50 12.40
N PRO A 57 1.48 8.42 12.66
CA PRO A 57 0.08 8.06 12.93
C PRO A 57 -0.70 7.49 11.74
N TYR A 58 -0.10 7.40 10.54
CA TYR A 58 -0.78 6.89 9.35
C TYR A 58 -1.21 5.44 9.52
N ARG A 59 -2.42 5.12 9.06
CA ARG A 59 -2.95 3.76 9.02
C ARG A 59 -3.42 3.40 7.62
N ALA A 60 -3.14 2.18 7.21
CA ALA A 60 -3.60 1.61 5.95
C ALA A 60 -4.63 0.50 6.18
N LYS A 61 -5.54 0.33 5.21
CA LYS A 61 -6.50 -0.78 5.19
C LYS A 61 -5.88 -2.10 4.67
N ILE A 62 -4.79 -2.00 3.88
CA ILE A 62 -4.11 -3.14 3.27
C ILE A 62 -2.60 -3.04 3.53
N LYS A 63 -1.96 -4.18 3.83
CA LYS A 63 -0.53 -4.28 4.13
C LYS A 63 0.38 -3.72 3.02
N SER A 64 0.08 -4.00 1.75
CA SER A 64 0.86 -3.49 0.61
C SER A 64 0.90 -1.96 0.57
N ASN A 65 -0.19 -1.30 0.93
CA ASN A 65 -0.27 0.15 0.96
C ASN A 65 0.58 0.71 2.09
N LEU A 66 0.61 0.04 3.25
CA LEU A 66 1.52 0.40 4.34
C LEU A 66 2.98 0.22 3.92
N THR A 67 3.33 -0.89 3.28
CA THR A 67 4.70 -1.14 2.80
C THR A 67 5.15 -0.05 1.84
N ALA A 68 4.31 0.32 0.87
CA ALA A 68 4.60 1.42 -0.05
C ALA A 68 4.73 2.76 0.70
N HIS A 69 3.83 3.05 1.64
CA HIS A 69 3.92 4.25 2.47
C HIS A 69 5.26 4.34 3.20
N VAL A 70 5.68 3.28 3.91
CA VAL A 70 6.96 3.25 4.64
C VAL A 70 8.14 3.41 3.67
N ALA A 71 8.08 2.77 2.50
CA ALA A 71 9.13 2.89 1.49
C ALA A 71 9.32 4.33 0.99
N TYR A 72 8.23 5.01 0.63
CA TYR A 72 8.31 6.34 0.01
C TYR A 72 8.33 7.49 1.00
N LYS A 73 7.74 7.34 2.19
CA LYS A 73 7.63 8.40 3.20
C LYS A 73 8.63 8.24 4.35
N HIS A 74 9.17 7.04 4.54
CA HIS A 74 10.09 6.71 5.63
C HIS A 74 11.35 5.96 5.14
N MET A 75 11.83 6.28 3.93
CA MET A 75 13.05 5.71 3.34
C MET A 75 14.24 5.72 4.30
N ASN A 76 14.47 6.87 4.96
CA ASN A 76 15.59 7.06 5.89
C ASN A 76 15.48 6.17 7.14
N PHE A 77 14.27 5.94 7.63
CA PHE A 77 14.03 5.08 8.78
C PHE A 77 14.29 3.61 8.44
N ARG A 78 13.99 3.16 7.22
CA ARG A 78 14.30 1.79 6.78
C ARG A 78 15.79 1.50 6.75
N LEU A 79 16.60 2.46 6.29
CA LEU A 79 18.06 2.35 6.30
C LEU A 79 18.60 2.33 7.74
N ALA A 80 18.08 3.20 8.61
CA ALA A 80 18.47 3.24 10.02
C ALA A 80 18.13 1.93 10.76
N THR A 81 16.95 1.35 10.52
CA THR A 81 16.57 0.04 11.10
C THR A 81 17.44 -1.10 10.58
N HIS A 82 17.79 -1.07 9.29
CA HIS A 82 18.68 -2.07 8.70
C HIS A 82 20.08 -1.97 9.32
N MET A 83 20.61 -0.75 9.48
CA MET A 83 21.88 -0.50 10.16
C MET A 83 21.84 -0.99 11.61
N HIS A 84 20.79 -0.64 12.38
CA HIS A 84 20.61 -1.08 13.78
C HIS A 84 20.58 -2.62 13.91
N GLN A 85 19.88 -3.31 12.99
CA GLN A 85 19.87 -4.78 12.94
C GLN A 85 21.24 -5.36 12.60
N MET A 86 22.00 -4.75 11.69
CA MET A 86 23.36 -5.19 11.37
C MET A 86 24.29 -5.05 12.58
N PHE A 87 24.22 -3.95 13.33
CA PHE A 87 25.02 -3.77 14.55
C PHE A 87 24.65 -4.74 15.66
N GLN A 88 23.36 -5.01 15.86
CA GLN A 88 22.89 -6.01 16.83
C GLN A 88 23.37 -7.42 16.45
N ASN A 89 23.34 -7.77 15.16
CA ASN A 89 23.85 -9.06 14.67
C ASN A 89 25.37 -9.19 14.89
N VAL A 90 26.15 -8.12 14.69
CA VAL A 90 27.60 -8.13 14.96
C VAL A 90 27.90 -8.32 16.44
N HIS A 91 27.16 -7.65 17.34
CA HIS A 91 27.31 -7.84 18.78
C HIS A 91 26.99 -9.27 19.22
N ILE A 92 25.93 -9.87 18.66
CA ILE A 92 25.55 -11.26 18.93
C ILE A 92 26.68 -12.20 18.46
N ILE A 93 27.19 -12.02 17.24
CA ILE A 93 28.29 -12.85 16.71
C ILE A 93 29.56 -12.71 17.57
N ALA A 94 29.90 -11.51 18.04
CA ALA A 94 31.07 -11.28 18.89
C ALA A 94 31.00 -12.01 20.25
N GLN A 95 29.81 -12.20 20.81
CA GLN A 95 29.61 -12.95 22.05
C GLN A 95 29.81 -14.47 21.88
N PHE A 96 29.64 -15.01 20.67
CA PHE A 96 29.84 -16.43 20.38
C PHE A 96 31.29 -16.81 20.04
N ILE A 97 32.15 -15.84 19.69
CA ILE A 97 33.55 -16.10 19.32
C ILE A 97 34.48 -15.95 20.54
N SER A 98 33.99 -15.36 21.63
CA SER A 98 34.73 -15.13 22.88
C SER A 98 34.57 -16.26 23.92
N THR A 99 34.01 -17.40 23.51
CA THR A 99 33.84 -18.64 24.27
C THR A 99 34.54 -19.78 23.56
#